data_AF-A0A3D4PAR0-F1
#
_entry.id   AF-A0A3D4PAR0-F1
#
_cell.length_a   1.000
_cell.length_b   1.000
_cell.length_c   1.000
_cell.angle_alpha   90.00
_cell.angle_beta   90.00
_cell.angle_gamma   90.00
#
_symmetry.space_group_name_H-M   'P 1'
#
loop_
_entity.id
_entity.type
_entity.pdbx_description
1 polymer ?
#
loop_
_entity_poly.entity_id
_entity_poly.type
_entity_poly.pdbx_seq_one_letter_code
_entity_poly.pdbx_strand_id
1 'polypeptide(L)'
;EPVGQIVPQLAEFVRSVTYNEGKPVWTLPEGWQEQPGNQFRYATLVVPVGDATQEFTVSALPASGDISTDVVININRWNGQLGLGEITTSDLEAASEDATAKLAKTKAGEKTVYSINIVGEQAGG
;
A
#
# COMPACT_ATOMS: atom_id res chain seq x y z
N GLU A 1 8.38 5.30 14.75
CA GLU A 1 8.70 4.06 14.01
C GLU A 1 9.50 4.41 12.76
N PRO A 2 10.60 3.71 12.44
CA PRO A 2 11.43 4.01 11.27
C PRO A 2 10.67 3.95 9.93
N VAL A 3 9.74 2.99 9.76
CA VAL A 3 8.95 2.83 8.53
C VAL A 3 8.05 4.04 8.26
N GLY A 4 7.55 4.70 9.31
CA GLY A 4 6.75 5.93 9.17
C GLY A 4 7.52 7.09 8.49
N GLN A 5 8.85 7.08 8.53
CA GLN A 5 9.68 8.15 7.94
C GLN A 5 9.66 8.15 6.41
N ILE A 6 9.41 6.99 5.79
CA ILE A 6 9.43 6.84 4.33
C ILE A 6 8.04 6.92 3.70
N VAL A 7 6.98 7.18 4.48
CA VAL A 7 5.60 7.32 3.98
C VAL A 7 5.49 8.35 2.83
N PRO A 8 6.13 9.53 2.88
CA PRO A 8 6.11 10.45 1.76
C PRO A 8 6.71 9.86 0.46
N GLN A 9 7.82 9.14 0.57
CA GLN A 9 8.49 8.49 -0.58
C GLN A 9 7.65 7.32 -1.13
N LEU A 10 7.03 6.53 -0.24
CA LEU A 10 6.06 5.50 -0.62
C LEU A 10 4.88 6.11 -1.39
N ALA A 11 4.37 7.26 -0.95
CA ALA A 11 3.29 7.96 -1.64
C ALA A 11 3.73 8.45 -3.03
N GLU A 12 4.95 8.96 -3.18
CA GLU A 12 5.52 9.32 -4.48
C GLU A 12 5.67 8.11 -5.41
N PHE A 13 6.20 7.00 -4.89
CA PHE A 13 6.27 5.72 -5.61
C PHE A 13 4.88 5.30 -6.10
N VAL A 14 3.88 5.29 -5.22
CA VAL A 14 2.49 4.92 -5.57
C VAL A 14 1.89 5.85 -6.62
N ARG A 15 2.12 7.17 -6.53
CA ARG A 15 1.65 8.14 -7.54
C ARG A 15 2.26 7.91 -8.92
N SER A 16 3.46 7.34 -8.99
CA SER A 16 4.11 6.98 -10.25
C SER A 16 3.51 5.75 -10.93
N VAL A 17 2.71 4.95 -10.20
CA VAL A 17 2.16 3.70 -10.72
C VAL A 17 1.17 4.00 -11.85
N THR A 18 1.46 3.42 -13.00
CA THR A 18 0.59 3.38 -14.17
C THR A 18 0.45 1.94 -14.65
N TYR A 19 -0.36 1.70 -15.67
CA TYR A 19 -0.53 0.37 -16.24
C TYR A 19 -0.27 0.39 -17.74
N ASN A 20 0.54 -0.55 -18.21
CA ASN A 20 0.78 -0.80 -19.63
C ASN A 20 0.43 -2.27 -19.94
N GLU A 21 -0.52 -2.49 -20.85
CA GLU A 21 -1.01 -3.84 -21.20
C GLU A 21 -1.42 -4.69 -19.98
N GLY A 22 -2.03 -4.05 -18.96
CA GLY A 22 -2.45 -4.71 -17.72
C GLY A 22 -1.34 -4.99 -16.73
N LYS A 23 -0.08 -4.65 -17.03
CA LYS A 23 1.05 -4.74 -16.09
C LYS A 23 1.31 -3.40 -15.43
N PRO A 24 1.53 -3.35 -14.11
CA PRO A 24 1.92 -2.12 -13.46
C PRO A 24 3.33 -1.70 -13.89
N VAL A 25 3.51 -0.40 -14.06
CA VAL A 25 4.77 0.27 -14.37
C VAL A 25 4.93 1.41 -13.38
N TRP A 26 6.13 1.60 -12.84
CA TRP A 26 6.41 2.59 -11.81
C TRP A 26 7.82 3.17 -11.94
N THR A 27 8.05 4.29 -11.26
CA THR A 27 9.36 4.90 -11.08
C THR A 27 9.82 4.66 -9.66
N LEU A 28 11.00 4.06 -9.50
CA LEU A 28 11.60 3.85 -8.19
C LEU A 28 12.23 5.14 -7.67
N PRO A 29 11.98 5.52 -6.40
CA PRO A 29 12.74 6.57 -5.74
C PRO A 29 14.25 6.24 -5.69
N GLU A 30 15.07 7.27 -5.48
CA GLU A 30 16.53 7.10 -5.40
C GLU A 30 16.92 6.09 -4.31
N GLY A 31 17.86 5.19 -4.65
CA GLY A 31 18.36 4.16 -3.73
C GLY A 31 17.46 2.94 -3.57
N TRP A 32 16.23 2.97 -4.10
CA TRP A 32 15.35 1.81 -4.10
C TRP A 32 15.77 0.82 -5.18
N GLN A 33 15.60 -0.47 -4.88
CA GLN A 33 15.93 -1.54 -5.82
C GLN A 33 14.73 -2.47 -5.99
N GLU A 34 14.43 -2.85 -7.22
CA GLU A 34 13.44 -3.89 -7.50
C GLU A 34 14.14 -5.23 -7.70
N GLN A 35 13.57 -6.26 -7.07
CA GLN A 35 13.91 -7.65 -7.28
C GLN A 35 12.74 -8.37 -7.96
N PRO A 36 13.01 -9.39 -8.80
CA PRO A 36 11.97 -10.17 -9.45
C PRO A 36 10.96 -10.75 -8.45
N GLY A 37 9.69 -10.79 -8.86
CA GLY A 37 8.65 -11.51 -8.16
C GLY A 37 8.85 -13.02 -8.11
N ASN A 38 7.90 -13.71 -7.49
CA ASN A 38 7.79 -15.16 -7.49
C ASN A 38 6.32 -15.58 -7.59
N GLN A 39 6.01 -16.87 -7.36
CA GLN A 39 4.63 -17.37 -7.42
C GLN A 39 3.64 -16.68 -6.46
N PHE A 40 4.13 -15.97 -5.44
CA PHE A 40 3.30 -15.30 -4.42
C PHE A 40 3.32 -13.77 -4.52
N ARG A 41 4.34 -13.16 -5.12
CA ARG A 41 4.51 -11.70 -5.21
C ARG A 41 4.87 -11.28 -6.63
N TYR A 42 4.27 -10.20 -7.09
CA TYR A 42 4.57 -9.61 -8.40
C TYR A 42 6.00 -9.03 -8.42
N ALA A 43 6.41 -8.33 -7.35
CA ALA A 43 7.75 -7.78 -7.19
C ALA A 43 8.12 -7.63 -5.71
N THR A 44 9.41 -7.52 -5.42
CA THR A 44 9.94 -7.07 -4.12
C THR A 44 10.74 -5.81 -4.33
N LEU A 45 10.49 -4.78 -3.53
CA LEU A 45 11.26 -3.56 -3.48
C LEU A 45 12.12 -3.58 -2.21
N VAL A 46 13.42 -3.36 -2.36
CA VAL A 46 14.38 -3.18 -1.27
C VAL A 46 14.56 -1.69 -1.06
N VAL A 47 14.16 -1.23 0.12
CA VAL A 47 14.00 0.20 0.43
C VAL A 47 14.92 0.57 1.59
N PRO A 48 15.77 1.60 1.46
CA PRO A 48 16.53 2.13 2.59
C PRO A 48 15.59 2.83 3.60
N VAL A 49 15.69 2.48 4.87
CA VAL A 49 14.94 3.06 5.98
C VAL A 49 15.89 3.33 7.14
N GLY A 50 16.33 4.58 7.28
CA GLY A 50 17.39 4.94 8.22
C GLY A 50 18.69 4.21 7.90
N ASP A 51 19.29 3.55 8.90
CA ASP A 51 20.52 2.77 8.75
C ASP A 51 20.27 1.31 8.30
N ALA A 52 19.02 0.95 7.98
CA ALA A 52 18.62 -0.40 7.60
C ALA A 52 17.95 -0.44 6.22
N THR A 53 17.67 -1.66 5.74
CA THR A 53 16.88 -1.90 4.52
C THR A 53 15.64 -2.71 4.87
N GLN A 54 14.51 -2.37 4.25
CA GLN A 54 13.24 -3.05 4.43
C GLN A 54 12.73 -3.62 3.09
N GLU A 55 12.11 -4.79 3.13
CA GLU A 55 11.39 -5.35 1.99
C GLU A 55 9.95 -4.84 1.93
N PHE A 56 9.56 -4.34 0.76
CA PHE A 56 8.18 -4.03 0.39
C PHE A 56 7.75 -4.98 -0.71
N THR A 57 6.61 -5.64 -0.54
CA THR A 57 6.12 -6.59 -1.54
C THR A 57 4.96 -6.00 -2.33
N VAL A 58 4.99 -6.20 -3.64
CA VAL A 58 3.87 -5.88 -4.53
C VAL A 58 3.19 -7.19 -4.89
N SER A 59 1.88 -7.27 -4.66
CA SER A 59 1.09 -8.48 -4.88
C SER A 59 -0.16 -8.15 -5.69
N ALA A 60 -0.53 -9.05 -6.60
CA ALA A 60 -1.80 -8.96 -7.30
C ALA A 60 -2.89 -9.62 -6.45
N LEU A 61 -3.99 -8.91 -6.23
CA LEU A 61 -5.18 -9.42 -5.55
C LEU A 61 -6.31 -9.60 -6.56
N PRO A 62 -7.23 -10.56 -6.36
CA PRO A 62 -8.42 -10.69 -7.19
C PRO A 62 -9.23 -9.39 -7.16
N ALA A 63 -9.77 -9.01 -8.33
CA ALA A 63 -10.67 -7.87 -8.48
C ALA A 63 -11.99 -8.35 -9.08
N SER A 64 -13.10 -7.93 -8.47
CA SER A 64 -14.47 -8.26 -8.88
C SER A 64 -15.07 -7.25 -9.86
N GLY A 65 -14.40 -6.10 -10.03
CA GLY A 65 -14.85 -4.98 -10.86
C GLY A 65 -15.37 -3.80 -10.04
N ASP A 66 -15.76 -4.03 -8.78
CA ASP A 66 -16.04 -3.00 -7.79
C ASP A 66 -14.83 -2.79 -6.86
N ILE A 67 -13.93 -1.92 -7.29
CA ILE A 67 -12.64 -1.69 -6.62
C ILE A 67 -12.81 -1.17 -5.20
N SER A 68 -13.80 -0.32 -4.91
CA SER A 68 -13.96 0.20 -3.54
C SER A 68 -14.37 -0.91 -2.57
N THR A 69 -15.30 -1.77 -2.99
CA THR A 69 -15.70 -2.95 -2.23
C THR A 69 -14.54 -3.93 -2.07
N ASP A 70 -13.79 -4.22 -3.13
CA ASP A 70 -12.62 -5.11 -3.07
C ASP A 70 -11.54 -4.57 -2.10
N VAL A 71 -11.29 -3.27 -2.10
CA VAL A 71 -10.35 -2.62 -1.17
C VAL A 71 -10.82 -2.77 0.28
N VAL A 72 -12.09 -2.47 0.57
CA VAL A 72 -12.66 -2.61 1.92
C VAL A 72 -12.56 -4.06 2.42
N ILE A 73 -12.90 -5.04 1.58
CA ILE A 73 -12.81 -6.46 1.93
C ILE A 73 -11.38 -6.83 2.32
N ASN A 74 -10.38 -6.40 1.54
CA ASN A 74 -8.99 -6.70 1.83
C ASN A 74 -8.50 -6.00 3.11
N ILE A 75 -8.84 -4.72 3.31
CA ILE A 75 -8.50 -3.98 4.53
C ILE A 75 -9.13 -4.63 5.77
N ASN A 76 -10.42 -4.95 5.73
CA ASN A 76 -11.11 -5.58 6.86
C ASN A 76 -10.57 -6.98 7.16
N ARG A 77 -10.14 -7.74 6.14
CA ARG A 77 -9.43 -9.01 6.36
C ARG A 77 -8.14 -8.81 7.16
N TRP A 78 -7.32 -7.83 6.81
CA TRP A 78 -6.08 -7.54 7.54
C TRP A 78 -6.34 -6.97 8.94
N ASN A 79 -7.31 -6.06 9.08
CA ASN A 79 -7.74 -5.54 10.38
C ASN A 79 -8.20 -6.67 11.31
N GLY A 80 -9.01 -7.61 10.81
CA GLY A 80 -9.46 -8.77 11.58
C GLY A 80 -8.31 -9.67 12.07
N GLN A 81 -7.25 -9.85 11.27
CA GLN A 81 -6.04 -10.59 11.68
C GLN A 81 -5.28 -9.90 12.83
N LEU A 82 -5.48 -8.58 13.00
CA LEU A 82 -4.79 -7.75 13.97
C LEU A 82 -5.71 -7.27 15.10
N GLY A 83 -6.97 -7.73 15.13
CA GLY A 83 -7.96 -7.33 16.15
C GLY A 83 -8.44 -5.88 16.04
N LEU A 84 -8.31 -5.26 14.85
CA LEU A 84 -8.71 -3.87 14.61
C LEU A 84 -10.14 -3.78 14.07
N GLY A 85 -10.78 -2.62 14.24
CA GLY A 85 -12.13 -2.36 13.73
C GLY A 85 -12.21 -2.35 12.20
N GLU A 86 -13.37 -2.75 11.69
CA GLU A 86 -13.69 -2.71 10.26
C GLU A 86 -13.89 -1.28 9.76
N ILE A 87 -13.66 -1.08 8.46
CA ILE A 87 -14.00 0.14 7.71
C ILE A 87 -15.08 -0.16 6.67
N THR A 88 -15.66 0.90 6.13
CA THR A 88 -16.70 0.89 5.10
C THR A 88 -16.23 1.62 3.85
N THR A 89 -17.00 1.52 2.76
CA THR A 89 -16.74 2.30 1.54
C THR A 89 -16.87 3.81 1.79
N SER A 90 -17.75 4.22 2.71
CA SER A 90 -17.88 5.63 3.12
C SER A 90 -16.60 6.15 3.77
N ASP A 91 -15.87 5.31 4.51
CA ASP A 91 -14.58 5.69 5.08
C ASP A 91 -13.53 5.93 3.99
N LEU A 92 -13.55 5.14 2.90
CA LEU A 92 -12.68 5.37 1.73
C LEU A 92 -13.00 6.71 1.05
N GLU A 93 -14.27 7.09 0.95
CA GLU A 93 -14.66 8.38 0.40
C GLU A 93 -14.14 9.55 1.25
N ALA A 94 -14.21 9.40 2.57
CA ALA A 94 -13.72 10.36 3.56
C ALA A 94 -12.19 10.33 3.78
N ALA A 95 -11.46 9.43 3.12
CA ALA A 95 -10.02 9.28 3.28
C ALA A 95 -9.26 10.59 3.01
N SER A 96 -8.22 10.84 3.81
CA SER A 96 -7.39 12.05 3.73
C SER A 96 -6.53 12.08 2.47
N GLU A 97 -6.13 13.26 2.01
CA GLU A 97 -5.09 13.41 0.98
C GLU A 97 -3.68 13.43 1.59
N ASP A 98 -3.58 13.55 2.91
CA ASP A 98 -2.33 13.39 3.66
C ASP A 98 -1.96 11.91 3.72
N ALA A 99 -0.85 11.55 3.07
CA ALA A 99 -0.33 10.18 3.03
C ALA A 99 0.03 9.60 4.41
N THR A 100 0.24 10.45 5.42
CA THR A 100 0.56 10.03 6.78
C THR A 100 -0.67 9.69 7.63
N ALA A 101 -1.87 10.01 7.14
CA ALA A 101 -3.11 9.68 7.82
C ALA A 101 -3.34 8.17 7.91
N LYS A 102 -4.14 7.73 8.88
CA LYS A 102 -4.51 6.31 9.05
C LYS A 102 -5.10 5.73 7.77
N LEU A 103 -5.97 6.48 7.11
CA LEU A 103 -6.56 6.15 5.83
C LEU A 103 -6.39 7.33 4.89
N ALA A 104 -5.68 7.10 3.79
CA ALA A 104 -5.39 8.12 2.80
C ALA A 104 -5.77 7.67 1.39
N LYS A 105 -6.01 8.64 0.51
CA LYS A 105 -6.26 8.45 -0.91
C LYS A 105 -5.34 9.34 -1.72
N THR A 106 -4.86 8.82 -2.85
CA THR A 106 -4.08 9.61 -3.80
C THR A 106 -4.37 9.18 -5.24
N LYS A 107 -3.91 9.97 -6.21
CA LYS A 107 -4.05 9.65 -7.64
C LYS A 107 -2.76 9.02 -8.17
N ALA A 108 -2.91 7.95 -8.93
CA ALA A 108 -1.85 7.32 -9.70
C ALA A 108 -2.34 7.21 -11.15
N GLY A 109 -1.88 8.15 -12.00
CA GLY A 109 -2.56 8.46 -13.25
C GLY A 109 -4.03 8.85 -13.01
N GLU A 110 -4.95 8.20 -13.73
CA GLU A 110 -6.40 8.44 -13.57
C GLU A 110 -7.03 7.63 -12.42
N LYS A 111 -6.30 6.68 -11.85
CA LYS A 111 -6.82 5.77 -10.82
C LYS A 111 -6.67 6.39 -9.44
N THR A 112 -7.61 6.08 -8.55
CA THR A 112 -7.48 6.36 -7.12
C THR A 112 -6.80 5.17 -6.46
N VAL A 113 -5.78 5.44 -5.65
CA VAL A 113 -5.14 4.45 -4.78
C VAL A 113 -5.44 4.82 -3.33
N TYR A 114 -5.77 3.81 -2.53
CA TYR A 114 -5.98 3.95 -1.10
C TYR A 114 -4.79 3.33 -0.35
N SER A 115 -4.34 4.00 0.70
CA SER A 115 -3.33 3.48 1.62
C SER A 115 -3.89 3.49 3.05
N ILE A 116 -3.62 2.41 3.78
CA ILE A 116 -3.94 2.32 5.20
C ILE A 116 -2.65 2.12 5.98
N ASN A 117 -2.45 2.96 7.00
CA ASN A 117 -1.39 2.77 7.98
C ASN A 117 -1.93 1.91 9.12
N ILE A 118 -1.49 0.66 9.18
CA ILE A 118 -1.92 -0.30 10.19
C ILE A 118 -0.78 -0.48 11.20
N VAL A 119 -0.99 0.04 12.41
CA VAL A 119 -0.15 -0.26 13.56
C VAL A 119 -0.91 -1.27 14.41
N GLY A 120 -0.39 -2.48 14.53
CA GLY A 120 -0.99 -3.50 15.40
C GLY A 120 -0.88 -3.08 16.87
N GLU A 121 -1.96 -3.27 17.65
CA GLU A 121 -1.98 -2.94 19.09
C GLU A 121 -1.34 -4.03 19.96
N GLN A 122 -0.93 -5.17 19.38
CA GLN A 122 -0.28 -6.27 20.11
C GLN A 122 0.95 -6.81 19.38
N ALA A 123 2.14 -6.51 19.93
CA ALA A 123 3.20 -7.51 20.01
C ALA A 123 2.98 -8.27 21.33
N GLY A 124 2.03 -9.19 21.35
CA GLY A 124 1.78 -10.07 22.49
C GLY A 124 2.66 -11.32 22.37
N GLY A 125 3.84 -11.26 22.96
CA GLY A 125 4.59 -12.44 23.41
C GLY A 125 4.28 -12.74 24.87
#